data_AF-A0A7W1UBW4-F1
#
_entry.id   AF-A0A7W1UBW4-F1
#
_cell.length_a   1.000
_cell.length_b   1.000
_cell.length_c   1.000
_cell.angle_alpha   90.00
_cell.angle_beta   90.00
_cell.angle_gamma   90.00
#
_symmetry.space_group_name_H-M   'P 1'
#
loop_
_entity.id
_entity.type
_entity.pdbx_description
1 polymer ?
#
loop_
_entity_poly.entity_id
_entity_poly.type
_entity_poly.pdbx_seq_one_letter_code
_entity_poly.pdbx_strand_id
1 'polypeptide(L)'
;MTRRNDFLTQATGLHTASISFETDWRPGTTLRSTQCKNRNTVEIIGRRISALIDASRCLSTSGFTLVEMIGVLAIIAILASFIAPNVINQLASVRRDSEDGQLATIARGIELYVRQTHSFPATLTALSPDYVAMALGQLTTNPNGFLRYYFVQPNISGFTNSTGLSTTALADARFMVITHLAQNVNPSITTDANFETWWSTDETGTPDLKIHRGHVGHLFHLLSLSANGAGGSYAIDGSPTASGGGTLVPHIRYHLSGTAISLDEADTFMVPETQFTLSTEAGFQFDPDCAAGSKWRINSSGCYSP
;
A
#
# COMPACT_ATOMS: atom_id res chain seq x y z
N MET A 1 58.37 -23.74 39.92
CA MET A 1 58.46 -25.03 39.21
C MET A 1 57.39 -25.00 38.12
N THR A 2 57.59 -24.51 36.89
CA THR A 2 58.74 -24.49 35.95
C THR A 2 58.78 -25.71 35.01
N ARG A 3 58.90 -25.45 33.69
CA ARG A 3 58.75 -26.33 32.49
C ARG A 3 57.30 -26.30 31.94
N ARG A 4 56.96 -25.77 30.75
CA ARG A 4 57.64 -25.57 29.43
C ARG A 4 58.04 -26.86 28.70
N ASN A 5 57.37 -27.07 27.57
CA ASN A 5 57.83 -27.48 26.22
C ASN A 5 56.53 -27.68 25.39
N ASP A 6 56.12 -26.77 24.51
CA ASP A 6 56.65 -26.48 23.16
C ASP A 6 56.55 -27.68 22.18
N PHE A 7 55.53 -27.66 21.32
CA PHE A 7 55.52 -28.28 19.99
C PHE A 7 54.61 -27.49 19.03
N LEU A 8 54.93 -27.51 17.73
CA LEU A 8 54.60 -26.45 16.75
C LEU A 8 53.47 -26.81 15.77
N THR A 9 52.89 -25.76 15.14
CA THR A 9 52.23 -25.73 13.80
C THR A 9 50.94 -26.57 13.61
N GLN A 10 49.86 -26.09 12.99
CA GLN A 10 49.68 -24.97 12.04
C GLN A 10 48.46 -24.10 12.41
N ALA A 11 48.44 -22.84 11.96
CA ALA A 11 47.32 -21.92 12.13
C ALA A 11 46.67 -21.59 10.76
N THR A 12 45.40 -21.94 10.59
CA THR A 12 44.56 -21.48 9.47
C THR A 12 43.64 -20.36 9.94
N GLY A 13 44.08 -19.11 9.74
CA GLY A 13 43.28 -17.93 10.07
C GLY A 13 42.25 -17.64 8.98
N LEU A 14 40.96 -17.71 9.31
CA LEU A 14 39.90 -17.11 8.51
C LEU A 14 39.76 -15.64 8.92
N HIS A 15 40.21 -14.74 8.05
CA HIS A 15 40.17 -13.30 8.30
C HIS A 15 38.74 -12.75 8.31
N THR A 16 38.42 -12.01 9.37
CA THR A 16 37.29 -11.10 9.42
C THR A 16 37.48 -9.96 8.41
N ALA A 17 36.58 -9.86 7.43
CA ALA A 17 36.55 -8.73 6.50
C ALA A 17 35.74 -7.57 7.11
N SER A 18 36.42 -6.61 7.73
CA SER A 18 35.83 -5.33 8.13
C SER A 18 35.61 -4.44 6.89
N ILE A 19 34.36 -4.04 6.63
CA ILE A 19 34.04 -3.08 5.57
C ILE A 19 34.23 -1.67 6.13
N SER A 20 35.39 -1.06 5.84
CA SER A 20 35.65 0.35 6.07
C SER A 20 35.26 1.16 4.84
N PHE A 21 34.36 2.14 5.00
CA PHE A 21 33.95 3.03 3.90
C PHE A 21 34.81 4.30 3.94
N GLU A 22 35.95 4.27 3.24
CA GLU A 22 36.91 5.38 3.21
C GLU A 22 36.55 6.39 2.11
N THR A 23 36.39 7.66 2.48
CA THR A 23 36.04 8.74 1.53
C THR A 23 37.29 9.42 0.97
N ASP A 24 37.85 8.93 -0.13
CA ASP A 24 39.02 9.57 -0.78
C ASP A 24 38.57 10.54 -1.92
N TRP A 25 38.47 11.83 -1.59
CA TRP A 25 38.27 12.92 -2.56
C TRP A 25 39.62 13.37 -3.10
N ARG A 26 39.91 13.12 -4.39
CA ARG A 26 41.15 13.61 -5.05
C ARG A 26 40.86 14.56 -6.22
N PRO A 27 41.47 15.76 -6.26
CA PRO A 27 41.19 16.76 -7.30
C PRO A 27 42.12 16.66 -8.51
N GLY A 28 41.56 16.98 -9.69
CA GLY A 28 42.28 17.65 -10.78
C GLY A 28 42.96 16.79 -11.84
N THR A 29 42.32 16.71 -13.02
CA THR A 29 43.02 16.54 -14.30
C THR A 29 42.51 17.58 -15.31
N THR A 30 43.43 18.32 -15.93
CA THR A 30 43.12 19.40 -16.88
C THR A 30 43.19 18.89 -18.32
N LEU A 31 42.16 19.19 -19.12
CA LEU A 31 42.21 18.98 -20.57
C LEU A 31 42.81 20.23 -21.22
N ARG A 32 44.05 20.11 -21.72
CA ARG A 32 44.70 21.14 -22.55
C ARG A 32 44.55 20.81 -24.03
N SER A 33 44.41 21.86 -24.84
CA SER A 33 44.32 21.78 -26.30
C SER A 33 45.68 21.54 -26.95
N THR A 34 45.68 20.86 -28.10
CA THR A 34 46.84 20.75 -28.99
C THR A 34 46.54 21.47 -30.30
N GLN A 35 47.12 22.66 -30.46
CA GLN A 35 46.97 23.50 -31.63
C GLN A 35 48.09 23.18 -32.64
N CYS A 36 47.78 22.46 -33.72
CA CYS A 36 48.74 22.25 -34.80
C CYS A 36 48.80 23.47 -35.73
N LYS A 37 49.95 24.15 -35.70
CA LYS A 37 50.31 25.29 -36.55
C LYS A 37 51.09 24.78 -37.77
N ASN A 38 50.57 25.02 -38.98
CA ASN A 38 51.38 24.94 -40.19
C ASN A 38 51.15 26.19 -41.06
N ARG A 39 52.19 26.69 -41.73
CA ARG A 39 52.19 27.97 -42.45
C ARG A 39 52.95 27.88 -43.77
N ASN A 40 52.35 28.47 -44.80
CA ASN A 40 52.97 29.08 -46.00
C ASN A 40 53.42 28.18 -47.16
N THR A 41 52.57 28.09 -48.20
CA THR A 41 52.87 28.06 -49.66
C THR A 41 51.53 28.01 -50.43
N VAL A 42 51.25 28.73 -51.53
CA VAL A 42 51.88 29.90 -52.18
C VAL A 42 50.78 30.87 -52.68
N GLU A 43 51.19 32.13 -52.83
CA GLU A 43 50.61 33.33 -53.43
C GLU A 43 49.84 33.26 -54.78
N ILE A 44 49.00 34.31 -54.99
CA ILE A 44 48.57 34.95 -56.26
C ILE A 44 47.73 34.11 -57.26
N ILE A 45 46.40 34.12 -57.08
CA ILE A 45 45.41 34.37 -58.18
C ILE A 45 44.27 35.26 -57.63
N GLY A 46 43.80 36.22 -58.44
CA GLY A 46 42.89 37.34 -58.12
C GLY A 46 41.79 37.09 -57.06
N ARG A 47 41.77 37.81 -55.93
CA ARG A 47 41.55 39.28 -55.83
C ARG A 47 40.20 39.77 -56.40
N ARG A 48 39.09 39.01 -56.25
CA ARG A 48 37.72 39.51 -56.52
C ARG A 48 36.56 39.03 -55.61
N ILE A 49 36.80 38.42 -54.44
CA ILE A 49 35.70 37.98 -53.53
C ILE A 49 35.72 38.65 -52.14
N SER A 50 36.88 39.11 -51.63
CA SER A 50 36.98 39.74 -50.31
C SER A 50 36.40 41.17 -50.18
N ALA A 51 35.74 41.70 -51.22
CA ALA A 51 35.14 43.04 -51.23
C ALA A 51 33.59 43.02 -51.25
N LEU A 52 32.97 41.89 -50.87
CA LEU A 52 31.50 41.73 -50.81
C LEU A 52 30.99 41.13 -49.49
N ILE A 53 31.82 41.06 -48.45
CA ILE A 53 31.40 40.65 -47.09
C ILE A 53 31.53 41.81 -46.07
N ASP A 54 32.28 42.87 -46.39
CA ASP A 54 32.36 44.13 -45.62
C ASP A 54 31.36 45.21 -46.09
N ALA A 55 30.25 44.80 -46.72
CA ALA A 55 29.10 45.65 -46.96
C ALA A 55 27.95 45.25 -46.04
N SER A 56 27.59 46.12 -45.10
CA SER A 56 26.37 46.04 -44.27
C SER A 56 26.38 45.05 -43.08
N ARG A 57 27.38 45.13 -42.20
CA ARG A 57 27.20 44.80 -40.76
C ARG A 57 27.60 45.91 -39.79
N CYS A 58 27.42 47.17 -40.20
CA CYS A 58 26.76 48.12 -39.30
C CYS A 58 25.27 47.77 -39.24
N LEU A 59 24.95 46.57 -38.73
CA LEU A 59 23.61 46.30 -38.23
C LEU A 59 23.46 47.22 -37.03
N SER A 60 22.72 48.32 -37.25
CA SER A 60 22.31 49.23 -36.20
C SER A 60 21.92 48.40 -34.98
N THR A 61 22.54 48.67 -33.84
CA THR A 61 22.00 48.26 -32.54
C THR A 61 20.77 49.13 -32.30
N SER A 62 19.74 48.91 -33.12
CA SER A 62 18.45 49.58 -33.04
C SER A 62 17.87 49.17 -31.70
N GLY A 63 17.97 50.07 -30.72
CA GLY A 63 17.38 49.86 -29.41
C GLY A 63 15.90 49.58 -29.59
N PHE A 64 15.44 48.47 -28.99
CA PHE A 64 14.02 48.11 -28.97
C PHE A 64 13.20 49.33 -28.55
N THR A 65 12.26 49.75 -29.39
CA THR A 65 11.47 50.94 -29.08
C THR A 65 10.47 50.61 -27.98
N LEU A 66 10.18 51.58 -27.11
CA LEU A 66 9.26 51.36 -25.98
C LEU A 66 7.86 50.93 -26.45
N VAL A 67 7.39 51.49 -27.57
CA VAL A 67 6.08 51.19 -28.16
C VAL A 67 5.98 49.76 -28.70
N GLU A 68 7.10 49.22 -29.18
CA GLU A 68 7.20 47.89 -29.79
C GLU A 68 7.25 46.79 -28.71
N MET A 69 7.94 47.07 -27.59
CA MET A 69 7.80 46.25 -26.38
C MET A 69 6.39 46.29 -25.78
N ILE A 70 5.72 47.46 -25.78
CA ILE A 70 4.31 47.57 -25.35
C ILE A 70 3.41 46.71 -26.25
N GLY A 71 3.62 46.73 -27.58
CA GLY A 71 2.88 45.88 -28.52
C GLY A 71 3.07 44.38 -28.27
N VAL A 72 4.31 43.93 -28.06
CA VAL A 72 4.62 42.52 -27.74
C VAL A 72 3.98 42.10 -26.42
N LEU A 73 4.11 42.91 -25.36
CA LEU A 73 3.52 42.61 -24.05
C LEU A 73 1.98 42.58 -24.10
N ALA A 74 1.35 43.46 -24.89
CA ALA A 74 -0.10 43.44 -25.09
C ALA A 74 -0.57 42.13 -25.74
N ILE A 75 0.12 41.64 -26.78
CA ILE A 75 -0.21 40.36 -27.44
C ILE A 75 0.01 39.19 -26.48
N ILE A 76 1.12 39.16 -25.73
CA ILE A 76 1.38 38.12 -24.73
C ILE A 76 0.31 38.12 -23.63
N ALA A 77 -0.10 39.29 -23.13
CA ALA A 77 -1.14 39.40 -22.11
C ALA A 77 -2.50 38.87 -22.60
N ILE A 78 -2.88 39.19 -23.85
CA ILE A 78 -4.10 38.66 -24.48
C ILE A 78 -4.02 37.13 -24.58
N LEU A 79 -2.94 36.57 -25.13
CA LEU A 79 -2.77 35.12 -25.26
C LEU A 79 -2.76 34.40 -23.90
N ALA A 80 -2.06 34.96 -22.91
CA ALA A 80 -1.99 34.40 -21.56
C ALA A 80 -3.36 34.36 -20.88
N SER A 81 -4.22 35.36 -21.11
CA SER A 81 -5.57 35.43 -20.52
C SER A 81 -6.48 34.27 -20.95
N PHE A 82 -6.32 33.76 -22.17
CA PHE A 82 -7.07 32.59 -22.66
C PHE A 82 -6.49 31.25 -22.17
N ILE A 83 -5.18 31.18 -21.92
CA ILE A 83 -4.50 29.93 -21.53
C ILE A 83 -4.66 29.66 -20.02
N ALA A 84 -4.60 30.69 -19.17
CA ALA A 84 -4.55 30.54 -17.72
C ALA A 84 -5.70 29.71 -17.11
N PRO A 85 -6.98 29.87 -17.50
CA PRO A 85 -8.07 29.06 -16.93
C PRO A 85 -7.93 27.56 -17.22
N ASN A 86 -7.44 27.20 -18.41
CA ASN A 86 -7.30 25.81 -18.82
C ASN A 86 -6.19 25.10 -18.02
N VAL A 87 -5.06 25.77 -17.78
CA VAL A 87 -3.94 25.22 -16.99
C VAL A 87 -4.35 24.98 -15.54
N ILE A 88 -5.17 25.87 -14.95
CA ILE A 88 -5.71 25.71 -13.59
C ILE A 88 -6.61 24.47 -13.51
N ASN A 89 -7.53 24.30 -14.46
CA ASN A 89 -8.43 23.14 -14.53
C ASN A 89 -7.66 21.83 -14.74
N GLN A 90 -6.62 21.84 -15.58
CA GLN A 90 -5.75 20.69 -15.79
C GLN A 90 -4.99 20.30 -14.52
N LEU A 91 -4.44 21.29 -13.79
CA LEU A 91 -3.77 21.04 -12.51
C LEU A 91 -4.74 20.48 -11.46
N ALA A 92 -5.99 20.94 -11.43
CA ALA A 92 -7.03 20.37 -10.58
C ALA A 92 -7.36 18.91 -10.95
N SER A 93 -7.35 18.55 -12.24
CA SER A 93 -7.47 17.14 -12.66
C SER A 93 -6.30 16.30 -12.15
N VAL A 94 -5.05 16.74 -12.39
CA VAL A 94 -3.85 16.00 -11.97
C VAL A 94 -3.82 15.75 -10.45
N ARG A 95 -4.34 16.69 -9.64
CA ARG A 95 -4.48 16.49 -8.19
C ARG A 95 -5.54 15.44 -7.85
N ARG A 96 -6.70 15.44 -8.53
CA ARG A 96 -7.75 14.43 -8.36
C ARG A 96 -7.26 13.04 -8.75
N ASP A 97 -6.55 12.93 -9.87
CA ASP A 97 -6.00 11.67 -10.38
C ASP A 97 -4.88 11.14 -9.46
N SER A 98 -4.05 12.05 -8.90
CA SER A 98 -3.04 11.71 -7.89
C SER A 98 -3.67 11.25 -6.58
N GLU A 99 -4.81 11.83 -6.18
CA GLU A 99 -5.53 11.43 -4.98
C GLU A 99 -6.12 10.04 -5.12
N ASP A 100 -6.76 9.72 -6.26
CA ASP A 100 -7.27 8.37 -6.54
C ASP A 100 -6.16 7.30 -6.42
N GLY A 101 -4.96 7.60 -6.94
CA GLY A 101 -3.79 6.74 -6.82
C GLY A 101 -3.28 6.58 -5.37
N GLN A 102 -3.35 7.64 -4.56
CA GLN A 102 -3.01 7.57 -3.12
C GLN A 102 -4.04 6.74 -2.36
N LEU A 103 -5.34 6.96 -2.59
CA LEU A 103 -6.41 6.18 -1.95
C LEU A 103 -6.31 4.69 -2.32
N ALA A 104 -6.03 4.34 -3.58
CA ALA A 104 -5.82 2.96 -4.00
C ALA A 104 -4.57 2.31 -3.36
N THR A 105 -3.54 3.11 -3.06
CA THR A 105 -2.35 2.64 -2.34
C THR A 105 -2.67 2.38 -0.85
N ILE A 106 -3.41 3.30 -0.22
CA ILE A 106 -3.91 3.15 1.16
C ILE A 106 -4.81 1.91 1.28
N ALA A 107 -5.71 1.70 0.32
CA ALA A 107 -6.62 0.56 0.30
C ALA A 107 -5.89 -0.79 0.25
N ARG A 108 -4.88 -0.93 -0.61
CA ARG A 108 -4.01 -2.13 -0.63
C ARG A 108 -3.29 -2.34 0.70
N GLY A 109 -2.87 -1.25 1.35
CA GLY A 109 -2.33 -1.30 2.71
C GLY A 109 -3.33 -1.84 3.73
N ILE A 110 -4.59 -1.44 3.66
CA ILE A 110 -5.67 -1.95 4.51
C ILE A 110 -5.90 -3.44 4.26
N GLU A 111 -5.93 -3.90 3.01
CA GLU A 111 -6.07 -5.33 2.68
C GLU A 111 -4.90 -6.18 3.21
N LEU A 112 -3.66 -5.66 3.11
CA LEU A 112 -2.47 -6.29 3.67
C LEU A 112 -2.49 -6.33 5.21
N TYR A 113 -2.92 -5.24 5.85
CA TYR A 113 -3.10 -5.16 7.29
C TYR A 113 -4.09 -6.22 7.77
N VAL A 114 -5.31 -6.24 7.19
CA VAL A 114 -6.36 -7.22 7.53
C VAL A 114 -5.86 -8.66 7.37
N ARG A 115 -5.12 -8.96 6.29
CA ARG A 115 -4.56 -10.29 6.06
C ARG A 115 -3.49 -10.69 7.09
N GLN A 116 -2.68 -9.76 7.58
CA GLN A 116 -1.56 -10.08 8.48
C GLN A 116 -1.91 -10.01 9.98
N THR A 117 -2.79 -9.09 10.38
CA THR A 117 -3.17 -8.88 11.79
C THR A 117 -4.49 -9.55 12.18
N HIS A 118 -5.17 -10.17 11.21
CA HIS A 118 -6.53 -10.68 11.33
C HIS A 118 -7.55 -9.65 11.86
N SER A 119 -7.31 -8.34 11.65
CA SER A 119 -8.16 -7.27 12.18
C SER A 119 -8.26 -6.08 11.23
N PHE A 120 -9.34 -5.30 11.32
CA PHE A 120 -9.42 -4.02 10.61
C PHE A 120 -8.58 -2.96 11.34
N PRO A 121 -7.84 -2.09 10.62
CA PRO A 121 -7.04 -1.05 11.24
C PRO A 121 -7.95 -0.01 11.91
N ALA A 122 -7.74 0.30 13.19
CA ALA A 122 -8.57 1.26 13.91
C ALA A 122 -8.52 2.69 13.31
N THR A 123 -7.41 3.05 12.67
CA THR A 123 -7.23 4.31 11.92
C THR A 123 -6.22 4.10 10.79
N LEU A 124 -6.20 5.02 9.81
CA LEU A 124 -5.21 4.99 8.72
C LEU A 124 -3.76 5.09 9.20
N THR A 125 -3.48 5.64 10.38
CA THR A 125 -2.09 5.78 10.88
C THR A 125 -1.46 4.43 11.23
N ALA A 126 -2.27 3.40 11.55
CA ALA A 126 -1.80 2.05 11.82
C ALA A 126 -1.18 1.33 10.61
N LEU A 127 -1.30 1.91 9.40
CA LEU A 127 -0.73 1.39 8.17
C LEU A 127 0.75 1.79 7.97
N SER A 128 1.23 2.83 8.66
CA SER A 128 2.60 3.35 8.51
C SER A 128 3.53 2.80 9.58
N PRO A 129 4.79 2.43 9.24
CA PRO A 129 5.35 2.35 7.90
C PRO A 129 5.14 0.97 7.22
N ASP A 130 4.70 -0.03 7.99
CA ASP A 130 4.87 -1.45 7.64
C ASP A 130 3.98 -1.94 6.49
N TYR A 131 2.81 -1.33 6.32
CA TYR A 131 1.82 -1.71 5.29
C TYR A 131 1.75 -0.71 4.14
N VAL A 132 2.08 0.56 4.42
CA VAL A 132 2.13 1.65 3.45
C VAL A 132 3.34 2.54 3.74
N ALA A 133 4.26 2.63 2.78
CA ALA A 133 5.45 3.48 2.83
C ALA A 133 5.13 4.97 2.58
N MET A 134 4.25 5.54 3.41
CA MET A 134 3.84 6.94 3.41
C MET A 134 3.97 7.53 4.82
N ALA A 135 4.31 8.82 4.91
CA ALA A 135 4.36 9.52 6.19
C ALA A 135 2.95 9.71 6.77
N LEU A 136 2.82 9.79 8.11
CA LEU A 136 1.52 9.87 8.79
C LEU A 136 0.59 10.98 8.25
N GLY A 137 1.12 12.18 8.02
CA GLY A 137 0.35 13.28 7.41
C GLY A 137 -0.13 12.96 5.99
N GLN A 138 0.68 12.26 5.20
CA GLN A 138 0.27 11.81 3.86
C GLN A 138 -0.77 10.70 3.88
N LEU A 139 -1.07 10.08 5.03
CA LEU A 139 -2.19 9.14 5.17
C LEU A 139 -3.45 9.86 5.62
N THR A 140 -3.35 10.76 6.60
CA THR A 140 -4.50 11.45 7.20
C THR A 140 -4.98 12.68 6.42
N THR A 141 -4.17 13.28 5.55
CA THR A 141 -4.59 14.40 4.69
C THR A 141 -4.23 14.21 3.21
N ASN A 142 -5.04 14.82 2.35
CA ASN A 142 -4.81 14.91 0.91
C ASN A 142 -3.82 16.07 0.56
N PRO A 143 -3.34 16.18 -0.70
CA PRO A 143 -2.38 17.21 -1.12
C PRO A 143 -2.82 18.67 -0.90
N ASN A 144 -4.11 18.93 -0.72
CA ASN A 144 -4.64 20.28 -0.42
C ASN A 144 -4.81 20.52 1.10
N GLY A 145 -4.47 19.56 1.95
CA GLY A 145 -4.52 19.66 3.40
C GLY A 145 -5.86 19.25 4.05
N PHE A 146 -6.85 18.79 3.28
CA PHE A 146 -8.12 18.30 3.82
C PHE A 146 -7.99 16.85 4.29
N LEU A 147 -8.80 16.46 5.27
CA LEU A 147 -8.72 15.15 5.91
C LEU A 147 -9.15 13.99 4.99
N ARG A 148 -8.62 12.81 5.30
CA ARG A 148 -9.16 11.52 4.86
C ARG A 148 -9.90 10.86 5.99
N TYR A 149 -11.09 10.37 5.68
CA TYR A 149 -11.95 9.64 6.61
C TYR A 149 -11.99 8.18 6.20
N TYR A 150 -11.77 7.28 7.16
CA TYR A 150 -11.82 5.84 6.95
C TYR A 150 -12.96 5.24 7.76
N PHE A 151 -13.74 4.37 7.12
CA PHE A 151 -14.82 3.63 7.76
C PHE A 151 -14.81 2.17 7.30
N VAL A 152 -14.94 1.27 8.28
CA VAL A 152 -15.40 -0.10 8.07
C VAL A 152 -16.94 -0.07 8.09
N GLN A 153 -17.60 -1.01 7.42
CA GLN A 153 -19.06 -1.08 7.48
C GLN A 153 -19.56 -1.28 8.93
N PRO A 154 -20.55 -0.51 9.41
CA PRO A 154 -20.87 -0.47 10.85
C PRO A 154 -21.23 -1.82 11.48
N ASN A 155 -22.01 -2.68 10.80
CA ASN A 155 -22.36 -4.00 11.33
C ASN A 155 -21.17 -4.94 11.57
N ILE A 156 -20.04 -4.77 10.89
CA ILE A 156 -18.81 -5.54 11.09
C ILE A 156 -17.68 -4.75 11.79
N SER A 157 -17.95 -3.53 12.24
CA SER A 157 -16.96 -2.68 12.94
C SER A 157 -16.40 -3.31 14.22
N GLY A 158 -17.17 -4.19 14.88
CA GLY A 158 -16.76 -4.99 16.03
C GLY A 158 -16.19 -6.37 15.69
N PHE A 159 -15.80 -6.63 14.43
CA PHE A 159 -15.26 -7.92 14.00
C PHE A 159 -14.04 -8.34 14.83
N THR A 160 -14.08 -9.58 15.32
CA THR A 160 -12.94 -10.29 15.89
C THR A 160 -12.77 -11.62 15.16
N ASN A 161 -11.55 -11.93 14.76
CA ASN A 161 -11.29 -13.12 13.95
C ASN A 161 -11.43 -14.44 14.72
N SER A 162 -11.43 -14.43 16.06
CA SER A 162 -11.83 -15.59 16.86
C SER A 162 -13.34 -15.88 16.77
N THR A 163 -14.18 -14.85 16.69
CA THR A 163 -15.64 -15.00 16.54
C THR A 163 -16.05 -15.26 15.09
N GLY A 164 -15.36 -14.63 14.13
CA GLY A 164 -15.69 -14.72 12.70
C GLY A 164 -16.93 -13.92 12.29
N LEU A 165 -17.17 -13.81 10.98
CA LEU A 165 -18.37 -13.20 10.40
C LEU A 165 -19.49 -14.24 10.15
N SER A 166 -20.75 -13.80 10.18
CA SER A 166 -21.86 -14.61 9.67
C SER A 166 -21.87 -14.66 8.15
N THR A 167 -22.63 -15.61 7.58
CA THR A 167 -22.93 -15.69 6.15
C THR A 167 -23.50 -14.38 5.59
N THR A 168 -24.38 -13.71 6.34
CA THR A 168 -24.96 -12.42 5.96
C THR A 168 -23.95 -11.27 6.03
N ALA A 169 -23.11 -11.23 7.07
CA ALA A 169 -22.14 -10.17 7.29
C ALA A 169 -20.91 -10.26 6.36
N LEU A 170 -20.69 -11.39 5.66
CA LEU A 170 -19.60 -11.53 4.69
C LEU A 170 -19.74 -10.58 3.49
N ALA A 171 -20.97 -10.34 3.02
CA ALA A 171 -21.24 -9.36 1.95
C ALA A 171 -20.95 -7.90 2.40
N ASP A 172 -20.91 -7.70 3.71
CA ASP A 172 -20.62 -6.45 4.38
C ASP A 172 -19.16 -6.34 4.84
N ALA A 173 -18.30 -7.28 4.40
CA ALA A 173 -16.84 -7.21 4.56
C ALA A 173 -16.24 -6.11 3.66
N ARG A 174 -16.61 -4.86 3.93
CA ARG A 174 -16.37 -3.66 3.12
C ARG A 174 -15.80 -2.53 3.96
N PHE A 175 -15.02 -1.67 3.30
CA PHE A 175 -14.51 -0.44 3.87
C PHE A 175 -14.49 0.68 2.83
N MET A 176 -14.44 1.93 3.29
CA MET A 176 -14.29 3.09 2.43
C MET A 176 -13.27 4.08 2.97
N VAL A 177 -12.60 4.78 2.05
CA VAL A 177 -11.77 5.95 2.36
C VAL A 177 -12.31 7.14 1.58
N ILE A 178 -12.80 8.15 2.29
CA ILE A 178 -13.43 9.35 1.74
C ILE A 178 -12.48 10.54 1.93
N THR A 179 -12.32 11.36 0.90
CA THR A 179 -11.71 12.68 1.01
C THR A 179 -12.35 13.66 0.03
N HIS A 180 -12.09 14.95 0.20
CA HIS A 180 -12.56 15.97 -0.72
C HIS A 180 -11.48 17.03 -0.93
N LEU A 181 -11.20 17.39 -2.18
CA LEU A 181 -10.05 18.25 -2.52
C LEU A 181 -10.30 19.75 -2.28
N ALA A 182 -11.55 20.22 -2.26
CA ALA A 182 -11.90 21.64 -2.02
C ALA A 182 -12.46 21.99 -0.63
N GLN A 183 -12.84 21.02 0.22
CA GLN A 183 -13.49 21.27 1.52
C GLN A 183 -13.32 20.10 2.50
N ASN A 184 -13.59 20.33 3.79
CA ASN A 184 -13.66 19.23 4.76
C ASN A 184 -15.08 18.65 4.84
N VAL A 185 -15.28 17.42 4.35
CA VAL A 185 -16.60 16.77 4.27
C VAL A 185 -17.14 16.25 5.60
N ASN A 186 -16.26 15.86 6.54
CA ASN A 186 -16.60 15.38 7.88
C ASN A 186 -17.86 14.46 7.99
N PRO A 187 -17.91 13.34 7.24
CA PRO A 187 -19.04 12.41 7.24
C PRO A 187 -19.24 11.74 8.61
N SER A 188 -20.51 11.49 8.97
CA SER A 188 -20.90 10.73 10.17
C SER A 188 -21.56 9.40 9.76
N ILE A 189 -20.76 8.34 9.73
CA ILE A 189 -21.20 7.00 9.29
C ILE A 189 -21.21 6.07 10.50
N THR A 190 -22.37 5.96 11.13
CA THR A 190 -22.59 5.15 12.34
C THR A 190 -23.63 4.03 12.15
N THR A 191 -24.28 3.99 10.99
CA THR A 191 -25.31 3.00 10.63
C THR A 191 -25.06 2.48 9.22
N ASP A 192 -25.50 1.25 8.94
CA ASP A 192 -25.34 0.66 7.61
C ASP A 192 -26.08 1.47 6.54
N ALA A 193 -27.23 2.07 6.87
CA ALA A 193 -27.96 2.96 5.96
C ALA A 193 -27.15 4.22 5.59
N ASN A 194 -26.42 4.82 6.55
CA ASN A 194 -25.50 5.92 6.26
C ASN A 194 -24.33 5.42 5.38
N PHE A 195 -23.80 4.23 5.67
CA PHE A 195 -22.71 3.63 4.90
C PHE A 195 -23.12 3.38 3.45
N GLU A 196 -24.29 2.79 3.20
CA GLU A 196 -24.82 2.56 1.84
C GLU A 196 -25.07 3.86 1.07
N THR A 197 -25.47 4.93 1.76
CA THR A 197 -25.63 6.26 1.13
C THR A 197 -24.29 6.77 0.58
N TRP A 198 -23.20 6.65 1.36
CA TRP A 198 -21.85 7.02 0.90
C TRP A 198 -21.28 6.02 -0.12
N TRP A 199 -21.54 4.73 0.06
CA TRP A 199 -21.09 3.67 -0.85
C TRP A 199 -21.69 3.83 -2.26
N SER A 200 -22.97 4.21 -2.35
CA SER A 200 -23.69 4.45 -3.61
C SER A 200 -23.61 5.89 -4.13
N THR A 201 -22.86 6.79 -3.47
CA THR A 201 -22.72 8.19 -3.91
C THR A 201 -22.12 8.28 -5.32
N ASP A 202 -22.76 9.05 -6.19
CA ASP A 202 -22.28 9.38 -7.54
C ASP A 202 -21.33 10.59 -7.49
N GLU A 203 -20.07 10.35 -7.84
CA GLU A 203 -19.01 11.35 -7.85
C GLU A 203 -18.96 12.18 -9.15
N THR A 204 -19.74 11.84 -10.19
CA THR A 204 -19.69 12.53 -11.49
C THR A 204 -20.07 14.01 -11.40
N GLY A 205 -21.05 14.35 -10.55
CA GLY A 205 -21.45 15.73 -10.25
C GLY A 205 -20.57 16.45 -9.22
N THR A 206 -19.65 15.74 -8.56
CA THR A 206 -18.82 16.26 -7.47
C THR A 206 -17.35 15.85 -7.66
N PRO A 207 -16.66 16.33 -8.73
CA PRO A 207 -15.36 15.81 -9.14
C PRO A 207 -14.26 15.86 -8.07
N ASP A 208 -14.35 16.80 -7.12
CA ASP A 208 -13.41 16.95 -6.01
C ASP A 208 -13.68 16.02 -4.82
N LEU A 209 -14.84 15.36 -4.75
CA LEU A 209 -15.15 14.30 -3.79
C LEU A 209 -14.59 12.98 -4.32
N LYS A 210 -13.78 12.30 -3.51
CA LYS A 210 -13.15 11.02 -3.87
C LYS A 210 -13.42 9.96 -2.79
N ILE A 211 -13.99 8.83 -3.20
CA ILE A 211 -14.40 7.72 -2.34
C ILE A 211 -13.82 6.42 -2.88
N HIS A 212 -12.76 5.92 -2.23
CA HIS A 212 -12.30 4.56 -2.49
C HIS A 212 -13.19 3.56 -1.77
N ARG A 213 -13.60 2.50 -2.47
CA ARG A 213 -14.55 1.47 -2.01
C ARG A 213 -13.87 0.10 -2.07
N GLY A 214 -13.50 -0.45 -0.91
CA GLY A 214 -12.81 -1.74 -0.78
C GLY A 214 -13.74 -2.86 -0.34
N HIS A 215 -13.55 -4.08 -0.89
CA HIS A 215 -14.33 -5.26 -0.54
C HIS A 215 -13.42 -6.45 -0.23
N VAL A 216 -13.30 -6.78 1.05
CA VAL A 216 -12.36 -7.77 1.60
C VAL A 216 -12.97 -9.13 1.91
N GLY A 217 -14.24 -9.37 1.61
CA GLY A 217 -14.87 -10.70 1.78
C GLY A 217 -14.11 -11.85 1.11
N HIS A 218 -13.33 -11.57 0.06
CA HIS A 218 -12.45 -12.53 -0.61
C HIS A 218 -11.24 -13.00 0.23
N LEU A 219 -10.94 -12.33 1.35
CA LEU A 219 -9.92 -12.72 2.31
C LEU A 219 -10.41 -13.76 3.33
N PHE A 220 -11.72 -14.03 3.35
CA PHE A 220 -12.34 -14.91 4.33
C PHE A 220 -12.64 -16.29 3.75
N HIS A 221 -12.52 -17.31 4.60
CA HIS A 221 -12.91 -18.69 4.31
C HIS A 221 -13.91 -19.17 5.35
N LEU A 222 -14.82 -20.04 4.93
CA LEU A 222 -15.80 -20.65 5.83
C LEU A 222 -15.13 -21.71 6.71
N LEU A 223 -15.33 -21.60 8.01
CA LEU A 223 -15.07 -22.65 8.99
C LEU A 223 -16.40 -23.19 9.51
N SER A 224 -16.57 -24.51 9.46
CA SER A 224 -17.72 -25.21 10.04
C SER A 224 -17.25 -26.24 11.07
N LEU A 225 -17.40 -25.92 12.36
CA LEU A 225 -17.17 -26.87 13.46
C LEU A 225 -18.52 -27.30 14.04
N SER A 226 -18.68 -28.60 14.27
CA SER A 226 -19.91 -29.20 14.82
C SER A 226 -19.59 -30.40 15.70
N ALA A 227 -20.56 -30.91 16.46
CA ALA A 227 -20.42 -32.12 17.27
C ALA A 227 -21.68 -33.00 17.19
N ASN A 228 -21.49 -34.31 17.07
CA ASN A 228 -22.57 -35.32 17.10
C ASN A 228 -22.90 -35.80 18.52
N GLY A 229 -22.14 -35.39 19.53
CA GLY A 229 -22.32 -35.78 20.92
C GLY A 229 -21.52 -34.91 21.87
N ALA A 230 -21.47 -35.32 23.14
CA ALA A 230 -20.79 -34.57 24.18
C ALA A 230 -19.26 -34.69 24.08
N GLY A 231 -18.57 -33.58 24.36
CA GLY A 231 -17.12 -33.49 24.47
C GLY A 231 -16.44 -32.69 23.37
N GLY A 232 -15.11 -32.73 23.38
CA GLY A 232 -14.25 -31.97 22.48
C GLY A 232 -14.16 -30.48 22.82
N SER A 233 -13.16 -29.83 22.26
CA SER A 233 -12.94 -28.40 22.35
C SER A 233 -12.09 -27.91 21.17
N TYR A 234 -12.02 -26.60 20.96
CA TYR A 234 -11.24 -26.02 19.87
C TYR A 234 -10.72 -24.65 20.25
N ALA A 235 -9.73 -24.15 19.51
CA ALA A 235 -9.31 -22.75 19.57
C ALA A 235 -9.22 -22.15 18.16
N ILE A 236 -9.74 -20.93 18.03
CA ILE A 236 -9.72 -20.13 16.80
C ILE A 236 -8.91 -18.87 17.09
N ASP A 237 -7.83 -18.66 16.34
CA ASP A 237 -6.93 -17.51 16.52
C ASP A 237 -6.42 -17.38 17.98
N GLY A 238 -6.12 -18.54 18.59
CA GLY A 238 -5.70 -18.65 19.99
C GLY A 238 -6.80 -18.49 21.05
N SER A 239 -8.06 -18.23 20.67
CA SER A 239 -9.19 -18.13 21.59
C SER A 239 -9.89 -19.48 21.78
N PRO A 240 -9.84 -20.12 22.96
CA PRO A 240 -10.41 -21.45 23.19
C PRO A 240 -11.92 -21.43 23.45
N THR A 241 -12.61 -22.46 22.95
CA THR A 241 -13.99 -22.81 23.24
C THR A 241 -14.04 -24.25 23.75
N ALA A 242 -14.55 -24.43 24.97
CA ALA A 242 -14.67 -25.71 25.64
C ALA A 242 -16.13 -26.21 25.57
N SER A 243 -16.32 -27.53 25.46
CA SER A 243 -17.65 -28.14 25.60
C SER A 243 -18.09 -28.27 27.06
N GLY A 244 -17.13 -28.38 28.00
CA GLY A 244 -17.41 -28.59 29.42
C GLY A 244 -18.16 -29.90 29.71
N GLY A 245 -18.03 -30.91 28.83
CA GLY A 245 -18.76 -32.17 28.90
C GLY A 245 -20.18 -32.13 28.32
N GLY A 246 -20.58 -31.01 27.69
CA GLY A 246 -21.79 -30.90 26.87
C GLY A 246 -21.51 -31.14 25.38
N THR A 247 -22.51 -30.97 24.51
CA THR A 247 -22.31 -30.93 23.05
C THR A 247 -21.86 -29.53 22.64
N LEU A 248 -20.80 -29.42 21.81
CA LEU A 248 -20.36 -28.13 21.27
C LEU A 248 -21.46 -27.46 20.44
N VAL A 249 -21.64 -26.15 20.64
CA VAL A 249 -22.50 -25.33 19.77
C VAL A 249 -21.89 -25.27 18.36
N PRO A 250 -22.66 -25.50 17.28
CA PRO A 250 -22.16 -25.38 15.92
C PRO A 250 -21.60 -23.99 15.63
N HIS A 251 -20.35 -23.95 15.15
CA HIS A 251 -19.63 -22.75 14.80
C HIS A 251 -19.46 -22.70 13.29
N ILE A 252 -20.33 -21.94 12.62
CA ILE A 252 -20.38 -21.81 11.16
C ILE A 252 -20.17 -20.34 10.83
N ARG A 253 -18.91 -19.96 10.59
CA ARG A 253 -18.46 -18.56 10.52
C ARG A 253 -17.32 -18.41 9.52
N TYR A 254 -17.18 -17.19 9.00
CA TYR A 254 -16.12 -16.80 8.08
C TYR A 254 -14.95 -16.19 8.84
N HIS A 255 -13.75 -16.71 8.63
CA HIS A 255 -12.50 -16.28 9.27
C HIS A 255 -11.46 -15.92 8.22
N LEU A 256 -10.50 -15.07 8.58
CA LEU A 256 -9.50 -14.60 7.64
C LEU A 256 -8.51 -15.69 7.23
N SER A 257 -8.06 -15.62 5.98
CA SER A 257 -7.02 -16.51 5.45
C SER A 257 -5.72 -16.32 6.23
N GLY A 258 -5.25 -17.38 6.88
CA GLY A 258 -4.15 -17.32 7.86
C GLY A 258 -4.56 -17.65 9.29
N THR A 259 -5.87 -17.73 9.60
CA THR A 259 -6.37 -18.06 10.94
C THR A 259 -5.86 -19.42 11.40
N ALA A 260 -5.25 -19.47 12.59
CA ALA A 260 -4.83 -20.72 13.21
C ALA A 260 -6.04 -21.41 13.87
N ILE A 261 -6.31 -22.65 13.47
CA ILE A 261 -7.36 -23.50 14.02
C ILE A 261 -6.70 -24.67 14.74
N SER A 262 -7.12 -24.92 15.98
CA SER A 262 -6.65 -26.04 16.79
C SER A 262 -7.86 -26.79 17.34
N LEU A 263 -7.88 -28.12 17.23
CA LEU A 263 -8.96 -29.00 17.66
C LEU A 263 -8.41 -29.98 18.69
N ASP A 264 -9.11 -30.10 19.82
CA ASP A 264 -8.73 -30.89 20.99
C ASP A 264 -9.90 -31.85 21.33
N GLU A 265 -9.62 -33.10 21.61
CA GLU A 265 -10.63 -34.11 21.94
C GLU A 265 -11.15 -34.02 23.38
N ALA A 266 -10.44 -33.32 24.26
CA ALA A 266 -10.83 -33.09 25.64
C ALA A 266 -11.94 -32.03 25.75
N ASP A 267 -12.73 -32.13 26.83
CA ASP A 267 -13.85 -31.22 27.10
C ASP A 267 -13.41 -29.77 27.38
N THR A 268 -12.12 -29.56 27.65
CA THR A 268 -11.48 -28.27 27.92
C THR A 268 -10.17 -28.19 27.15
N PHE A 269 -10.01 -27.12 26.37
CA PHE A 269 -8.88 -26.96 25.46
C PHE A 269 -7.55 -26.83 26.23
N MET A 270 -6.61 -27.73 25.92
CA MET A 270 -5.32 -27.89 26.60
C MET A 270 -4.21 -28.27 25.62
N VAL A 271 -4.39 -29.34 24.83
CA VAL A 271 -3.37 -29.90 23.94
C VAL A 271 -4.08 -30.44 22.69
N PRO A 272 -4.07 -29.70 21.57
CA PRO A 272 -4.81 -30.11 20.38
C PRO A 272 -4.16 -31.30 19.66
N GLU A 273 -4.96 -32.33 19.33
CA GLU A 273 -4.55 -33.42 18.46
C GLU A 273 -4.46 -33.00 16.98
N THR A 274 -5.23 -31.98 16.56
CA THR A 274 -5.22 -31.48 15.18
C THR A 274 -5.03 -29.97 15.15
N GLN A 275 -4.06 -29.49 14.37
CA GLN A 275 -3.82 -28.07 14.17
C GLN A 275 -3.56 -27.78 12.69
N PHE A 276 -4.16 -26.71 12.18
CA PHE A 276 -3.98 -26.26 10.79
C PHE A 276 -4.18 -24.74 10.67
N THR A 277 -3.77 -24.19 9.53
CA THR A 277 -4.01 -22.80 9.16
C THR A 277 -5.09 -22.74 8.09
N LEU A 278 -6.11 -21.90 8.28
CA LEU A 278 -7.23 -21.76 7.35
C LEU A 278 -6.77 -21.03 6.07
N SER A 279 -6.62 -21.77 4.98
CA SER A 279 -6.23 -21.28 3.65
C SER A 279 -7.30 -21.50 2.57
N THR A 280 -8.31 -22.32 2.89
CA THR A 280 -9.51 -22.61 2.10
C THR A 280 -10.67 -22.80 3.06
N GLU A 281 -11.88 -22.99 2.55
CA GLU A 281 -13.00 -23.49 3.36
C GLU A 281 -12.64 -24.84 3.99
N ALA A 282 -13.08 -25.03 5.24
CA ALA A 282 -12.81 -26.23 6.01
C ALA A 282 -13.98 -26.53 6.96
N GLY A 283 -14.24 -27.81 7.22
CA GLY A 283 -15.19 -28.20 8.24
C GLY A 283 -14.83 -29.50 8.92
N PHE A 284 -15.15 -29.56 10.20
CA PHE A 284 -14.88 -30.70 11.06
C PHE A 284 -16.10 -30.99 11.95
N GLN A 285 -16.27 -32.27 12.26
CA GLN A 285 -17.31 -32.77 13.14
C GLN A 285 -16.68 -33.62 14.23
N PHE A 286 -16.91 -33.24 15.49
CA PHE A 286 -16.54 -34.04 16.64
C PHE A 286 -17.52 -35.20 16.82
N ASP A 287 -16.97 -36.40 16.97
CA ASP A 287 -17.72 -37.66 17.06
C ASP A 287 -17.14 -38.49 18.23
N PRO A 288 -17.80 -38.52 19.41
CA PRO A 288 -17.24 -39.16 20.61
C PRO A 288 -17.14 -40.68 20.51
N ASP A 289 -17.88 -41.32 19.58
CA ASP A 289 -17.87 -42.77 19.35
C ASP A 289 -16.63 -43.22 18.54
N CYS A 290 -15.87 -42.27 18.00
CA CYS A 290 -14.62 -42.55 17.30
C CYS A 290 -13.45 -42.82 18.26
N ALA A 291 -12.44 -43.53 17.75
CA ALA A 291 -11.21 -43.79 18.49
C ALA A 291 -10.48 -42.50 18.87
N ALA A 292 -9.81 -42.50 20.02
CA ALA A 292 -9.03 -41.37 20.50
C ALA A 292 -7.91 -40.99 19.52
N GLY A 293 -7.71 -39.69 19.29
CA GLY A 293 -6.85 -39.13 18.24
C GLY A 293 -7.46 -39.17 16.84
N SER A 294 -8.77 -39.36 16.71
CA SER A 294 -9.53 -39.41 15.45
C SER A 294 -11.01 -39.01 15.59
N LYS A 295 -11.41 -38.39 16.71
CA LYS A 295 -12.80 -37.92 16.94
C LYS A 295 -13.16 -36.68 16.14
N TRP A 296 -12.18 -35.85 15.80
CA TRP A 296 -12.36 -34.72 14.89
C TRP A 296 -12.26 -35.17 13.43
N ARG A 297 -13.43 -35.40 12.81
CA ARG A 297 -13.54 -35.90 11.43
C ARG A 297 -13.73 -34.75 10.44
N ILE A 298 -13.03 -34.79 9.31
CA ILE A 298 -13.22 -33.83 8.21
C ILE A 298 -14.62 -34.00 7.60
N ASN A 299 -15.39 -32.92 7.54
CA ASN A 299 -16.63 -32.87 6.77
C ASN A 299 -16.30 -32.51 5.31
N SER A 300 -16.06 -33.54 4.49
CA SER A 300 -15.59 -33.40 3.11
C SER A 300 -16.65 -33.00 2.08
N SER A 301 -17.87 -32.69 2.52
CA SER A 301 -19.01 -32.56 1.60
C SER A 301 -19.12 -31.22 0.86
N GLY A 302 -18.42 -30.15 1.31
CA GLY A 302 -18.45 -28.81 0.71
C GLY A 302 -19.79 -28.06 0.84
N CYS A 303 -20.90 -28.79 0.99
CA CYS A 303 -22.22 -28.27 1.32
C CYS A 303 -22.33 -27.98 2.83
N TYR A 304 -21.60 -26.98 3.30
CA TYR A 304 -21.77 -26.46 4.65
C TYR A 304 -23.15 -25.78 4.74
N SER A 305 -24.11 -26.42 5.43
CA SER A 305 -25.41 -25.80 5.71
C SER A 305 -25.20 -24.56 6.59
N PRO A 306 -25.92 -23.45 6.33
CA PRO A 306 -26.06 -22.36 7.29
C PRO A 306 -26.82 -22.81 8.55
#